data_AF-A0A1A8BBM6-F1
#
_entry.id   AF-A0A1A8BBM6-F1
#
_cell.length_a   1.000
_cell.length_b   1.000
_cell.length_c   1.000
_cell.angle_alpha   90.00
_cell.angle_beta   90.00
_cell.angle_gamma   90.00
#
_symmetry.space_group_name_H-M   'P 1'
#
loop_
_entity.id
_entity.type
_entity.pdbx_description
1 polymer ?
#
loop_
_entity_poly.entity_id
_entity_poly.type
_entity_poly.pdbx_seq_one_letter_code
_entity_poly.pdbx_strand_id
1 'polypeptide(L)' 'DIHRMETSFVHPASVHVHPEYNDQDRLNFNNDIALIKLQEPITFNAAVMPLCLPAKNATYTTGLMGLVSG' A
#
# COMPACT_ATOMS: atom_id res chain seq x y z
N ASP A 1 -5.37 -27.01 -21.95
CA ASP A 1 -6.48 -26.46 -21.17
C ASP A 1 -6.02 -25.14 -20.58
N ILE A 2 -6.39 -24.03 -21.23
CA ILE A 2 -5.92 -22.69 -20.87
C ILE A 2 -6.95 -22.14 -19.89
N HIS A 3 -6.87 -22.59 -18.63
CA HIS A 3 -7.39 -21.76 -17.55
C HIS A 3 -6.46 -20.55 -17.50
N ARG A 4 -6.83 -19.49 -18.23
CA ARG A 4 -6.32 -18.16 -17.97
C ARG A 4 -6.42 -17.98 -16.46
N MET A 5 -5.30 -17.80 -15.78
CA MET A 5 -5.31 -16.96 -14.61
C MET A 5 -5.82 -15.62 -15.12
N GLU A 6 -7.13 -15.43 -15.07
CA GLU A 6 -7.77 -14.13 -15.17
C GLU A 6 -7.16 -13.33 -14.03
N THR A 7 -6.00 -12.71 -14.28
CA THR A 7 -5.51 -11.64 -13.45
C THR A 7 -6.58 -10.58 -13.58
N SER A 8 -7.50 -10.53 -12.62
CA SER A 8 -8.50 -9.48 -12.56
C SER A 8 -7.72 -8.18 -12.47
N PHE A 9 -7.65 -7.45 -13.58
CA PHE A 9 -6.98 -6.16 -13.62
C PHE A 9 -7.72 -5.26 -12.63
N VAL A 10 -6.99 -4.82 -11.60
CA VAL A 10 -7.53 -3.87 -10.63
C VAL A 10 -7.26 -2.47 -11.18
N HIS A 11 -8.33 -1.73 -11.47
CA HIS A 11 -8.23 -0.37 -12.00
C HIS A 11 -8.28 0.66 -10.86
N PRO A 12 -7.39 1.66 -10.85
CA PRO A 12 -7.47 2.76 -9.90
C PRO A 12 -8.56 3.76 -10.33
N ALA A 13 -9.37 4.23 -9.37
CA ALA A 13 -10.23 5.39 -9.55
C ALA A 13 -9.48 6.70 -9.35
N SER A 14 -8.60 6.74 -8.34
CA SER A 14 -7.87 7.96 -7.96
C SER A 14 -6.60 7.64 -7.17
N VAL A 15 -5.67 8.60 -7.20
CA VAL A 15 -4.44 8.59 -6.41
C VAL A 15 -4.47 9.80 -5.49
N HIS A 16 -4.21 9.57 -4.20
CA HIS A 16 -4.15 10.59 -3.17
C HIS A 16 -2.75 10.61 -2.57
N VAL A 17 -1.91 11.49 -3.08
CA VAL A 17 -0.55 11.72 -2.56
C VAL A 17 -0.64 12.53 -1.27
N HIS A 18 0.22 12.24 -0.29
CA HIS A 18 0.27 13.03 0.93
C HIS A 18 0.51 14.52 0.60
N PRO A 19 -0.28 15.46 1.14
CA PRO A 19 -0.22 16.88 0.73
C PRO A 19 1.11 17.57 1.04
N GLU A 20 1.86 17.02 2.01
CA GLU A 20 3.19 17.53 2.41
C GLU A 20 4.36 16.73 1.81
N TYR A 21 4.10 15.78 0.91
CA TYR A 21 5.17 15.14 0.16
C TYR A 21 5.79 16.14 -0.83
N ASN A 22 7.11 16.26 -0.81
CA ASN A 22 7.86 17.19 -1.66
C ASN A 22 9.19 16.55 -2.08
N ASP A 23 9.30 16.20 -3.37
CA ASP A 23 10.44 15.50 -3.96
C ASP A 23 11.37 16.40 -4.80
N GLN A 24 11.24 17.73 -4.69
CA GLN A 24 11.96 18.68 -5.54
C GLN A 24 13.49 18.48 -5.55
N ASP A 25 14.09 18.08 -4.44
CA ASP A 25 15.53 17.83 -4.30
C ASP A 25 15.92 16.35 -4.57
N ARG A 26 14.94 15.47 -4.82
CA ARG A 26 15.05 14.02 -5.02
C ARG A 26 15.75 13.25 -3.89
N LEU A 27 15.96 13.91 -2.75
CA LEU A 27 16.65 13.37 -1.57
C LEU A 27 15.76 13.45 -0.32
N ASN A 28 14.68 14.22 -0.38
CA ASN A 28 13.66 14.30 0.66
C ASN A 28 12.59 13.22 0.48
N PHE A 29 12.51 12.32 1.46
CA PHE A 29 11.49 11.25 1.55
C PHE A 29 10.49 11.50 2.70
N ASN A 30 10.45 12.73 3.24
CA ASN A 30 9.47 13.07 4.26
C ASN A 30 8.06 12.97 3.65
N ASN A 31 7.17 12.30 4.39
CA ASN A 31 5.80 12.04 3.98
C ASN A 31 5.67 11.22 2.68
N ASP A 32 6.63 10.35 2.38
CA ASP A 32 6.59 9.42 1.24
C ASP A 32 5.52 8.32 1.45
N ILE A 33 4.27 8.70 1.19
CA ILE A 33 3.10 7.82 1.27
C ILE A 33 1.98 8.34 0.36
N ALA A 34 1.24 7.41 -0.26
CA ALA A 34 0.05 7.71 -1.04
C ALA A 34 -1.02 6.63 -0.86
N LEU A 35 -2.27 6.98 -1.13
CA LEU A 35 -3.39 6.04 -1.19
C LEU A 35 -3.88 5.90 -2.63
N ILE A 36 -4.09 4.67 -3.08
CA ILE A 36 -4.76 4.37 -4.34
C ILE A 36 -6.17 3.88 -4.02
N LYS A 37 -7.18 4.59 -4.49
CA LYS A 37 -8.57 4.14 -4.39
C LYS A 37 -8.87 3.27 -5.61
N LEU A 38 -9.37 2.06 -5.37
CA LEU A 38 -9.80 1.17 -6.45
C LEU A 38 -11.12 1.67 -7.06
N GLN A 39 -11.27 1.45 -8.37
CA GLN A 39 -12.51 1.73 -9.09
C GLN A 39 -13.66 0.89 -8.57
N GLU A 40 -13.39 -0.40 -8.35
CA GLU A 40 -14.34 -1.35 -7.78
C GLU A 40 -13.73 -2.02 -6.53
N PRO A 41 -14.53 -2.32 -5.50
CA PRO A 41 -14.06 -3.10 -4.34
C PRO A 41 -13.55 -4.49 -4.76
N ILE A 42 -12.49 -4.96 -4.10
CA ILE A 42 -11.98 -6.33 -4.31
C ILE A 42 -12.61 -7.31 -3.31
N THR A 43 -12.74 -8.58 -3.72
CA THR A 43 -13.19 -9.66 -2.84
C THR A 43 -12.00 -10.26 -2.11
N PHE A 44 -12.07 -10.33 -0.78
CA PHE A 44 -11.03 -10.98 0.03
C PHE A 44 -11.10 -12.50 -0.05
N ASN A 45 -9.93 -13.14 0.02
CA ASN A 45 -9.77 -14.58 0.05
C ASN A 45 -8.46 -14.96 0.75
N ALA A 46 -8.10 -16.25 0.78
CA ALA A 46 -6.89 -16.71 1.45
C ALA A 46 -5.58 -16.11 0.91
N ALA A 47 -5.57 -15.64 -0.34
CA ALA A 47 -4.42 -15.01 -0.99
C ALA A 47 -4.48 -13.47 -0.98
N VAL A 48 -5.65 -12.87 -0.70
CA VAL A 48 -5.86 -11.41 -0.73
C VAL A 48 -6.61 -10.97 0.52
N MET A 49 -5.91 -10.30 1.44
CA MET A 49 -6.46 -9.77 2.67
C MET A 49 -5.85 -8.40 3.00
N PRO A 50 -6.58 -7.52 3.72
CA PRO A 50 -6.05 -6.24 4.14
C PRO A 50 -5.01 -6.40 5.25
N LEU A 51 -4.09 -5.42 5.34
CA LEU A 51 -3.12 -5.33 6.42
C LEU A 51 -3.61 -4.34 7.49
N CYS A 52 -3.26 -4.58 8.75
CA CYS A 52 -3.64 -3.68 9.84
C CYS A 52 -2.84 -2.38 9.79
N LEU A 53 -3.51 -1.25 10.03
CA LEU A 53 -2.81 0.01 10.27
C LEU A 53 -2.31 0.06 11.73
N PRO A 54 -1.12 0.64 11.98
CA PRO A 54 -0.66 0.85 13.33
C PRO A 54 -1.53 1.88 14.05
N ALA A 55 -1.60 1.77 15.38
CA ALA A 55 -2.19 2.82 16.20
C ALA A 55 -1.39 4.12 16.06
N LYS A 56 -2.05 5.27 16.16
CA LYS A 56 -1.42 6.61 16.04
C LYS A 56 -0.21 6.79 16.98
N ASN A 57 -0.24 6.16 18.15
CA ASN A 57 0.79 6.26 19.18
C ASN A 57 1.62 4.96 19.29
N ALA A 58 1.67 4.16 18.22
CA ALA A 58 2.51 2.97 18.18
C ALA A 58 3.97 3.36 18.39
N THR A 59 4.69 2.59 19.21
CA THR A 59 6.11 2.79 19.48
C THR A 59 6.92 1.70 18.81
N TYR A 60 7.98 2.09 18.11
CA TYR A 60 8.89 1.16 17.44
C TYR A 60 10.27 1.27 18.10
N THR A 61 10.75 0.18 18.68
CA THR A 61 12.04 0.14 19.37
C THR A 61 13.12 -0.43 18.47
N THR A 62 14.34 0.09 18.60
CA THR A 62 15.51 -0.45 17.90
C THR A 62 15.69 -1.93 18.24
N GLY A 63 15.94 -2.75 17.22
CA GLY A 63 16.08 -4.20 17.37
C GLY A 63 14.76 -4.97 17.26
N LEU A 64 13.61 -4.29 17.10
CA LEU A 64 12.35 -4.96 16.78
C LEU A 64 12.44 -5.62 15.39
N MET A 65 12.14 -6.92 15.34
CA MET A 65 12.14 -7.69 14.10
C MET A 65 10.85 -7.46 13.31
N GLY A 66 10.99 -7.16 12.02
CA GLY A 66 9.89 -7.05 11.07
C GLY A 66 10.11 -7.95 9.85
N LEU A 67 9.07 -8.10 9.02
CA LEU A 67 9.12 -8.84 7.75
C LEU A 67 8.89 -7.86 6.59
N VAL A 68 9.60 -8.08 5.49
CA VAL A 68 9.47 -7.32 4.24
C VAL A 68 9.34 -8.30 3.09
N SER A 69 8.41 -8.05 2.16
CA SER A 69 8.18 -8.83 0.94
C SER A 69 8.13 -7.90 -0.26
N GLY A 70 8.47 -8.40 -1.45
CA GLY A 70 8.43 -7.67 -2.72
C GLY A 70 8.27 -8.61 -3.91
#